data_AF-A0A0R2RWJ4-F1
#
_entry.id   AF-A0A0R2RWJ4-F1
#
_cell.length_a   1.000
_cell.length_b   1.000
_cell.length_c   1.000
_cell.angle_alpha   90.00
_cell.angle_beta   90.00
_cell.angle_gamma   90.00
#
_symmetry.space_group_name_H-M   'P 1'
#
loop_
_entity.id
_entity.type
_entity.pdbx_description
1 polymer ?
#
loop_
_entity_poly.entity_id
_entity_poly.type
_entity_poly.pdbx_seq_one_letter_code
_entity_poly.pdbx_strand_id
1 'polypeptide(L)'
;MIKKGLKVLVLTGKDKKKEGEVIEIDRPNNRAKVKDINIVKKHVKTTKEKKGGIVSKESFIHLSNLKLIDEKAKAKKTEVKK
;
A
#
# COMPACT_ATOMS: atom_id res chain seq x y z
N MET A 1 3.97 4.98 -14.44
CA MET A 1 2.77 4.16 -14.16
C MET A 1 3.07 3.21 -13.01
N ILE A 2 2.20 3.12 -12.00
CA ILE A 2 2.38 2.16 -10.90
C ILE A 2 2.00 0.76 -11.41
N LYS A 3 2.89 -0.22 -11.20
CA LYS A 3 2.69 -1.63 -11.55
C LYS A 3 2.84 -2.49 -10.30
N LYS A 4 2.31 -3.71 -10.36
CA LYS A 4 2.52 -4.73 -9.32
C LYS A 4 4.02 -4.99 -9.15
N GLY A 5 4.46 -5.16 -7.92
CA GLY A 5 5.88 -5.41 -7.57
C GLY A 5 6.74 -4.14 -7.40
N LEU A 6 6.18 -2.95 -7.58
CA LEU A 6 6.92 -1.71 -7.35
C LEU A 6 6.80 -1.25 -5.89
N LYS A 7 7.88 -0.63 -5.39
CA LYS A 7 7.87 0.07 -4.10
C LYS A 7 7.21 1.44 -4.24
N VAL A 8 6.32 1.75 -3.31
CA VAL A 8 5.59 3.01 -3.24
C VAL A 8 5.65 3.60 -1.84
N LEU A 9 5.65 4.93 -1.76
CA LEU A 9 5.55 5.72 -0.54
C LEU A 9 4.12 6.23 -0.40
N VAL A 10 3.56 6.15 0.81
CA VAL A 10 2.28 6.76 1.13
C VAL A 10 2.45 8.25 1.41
N LEU A 11 1.75 9.09 0.66
CA LEU A 11 1.79 10.55 0.81
C LEU A 11 0.86 11.06 1.92
N THR A 12 -0.33 10.45 2.03
CA THR A 12 -1.44 10.93 2.88
C THR A 12 -2.20 9.75 3.48
N GLY A 13 -2.88 10.00 4.61
CA GLY A 13 -3.67 9.00 5.33
C GLY A 13 -3.00 8.46 6.59
N LYS A 14 -3.56 7.38 7.14
CA LYS A 14 -3.16 6.76 8.41
C LYS A 14 -1.69 6.31 8.42
N ASP A 15 -1.22 5.81 7.28
CA ASP A 15 0.12 5.24 7.11
C ASP A 15 1.08 6.18 6.37
N LYS A 16 0.91 7.50 6.53
CA LYS A 16 1.73 8.53 5.89
C LYS A 16 3.24 8.30 6.12
N LYS A 17 4.04 8.48 5.07
CA LYS A 17 5.50 8.24 5.00
C LYS A 17 5.93 6.76 5.12
N LYS A 18 5.02 5.80 5.23
CA LYS A 18 5.40 4.39 5.13
C LYS A 18 5.65 4.00 3.68
N GLU A 19 6.62 3.12 3.49
CA GLU A 19 6.95 2.50 2.21
C GLU A 19 6.40 1.08 2.18
N GLY A 20 5.99 0.60 1.02
CA GLY A 20 5.56 -0.79 0.83
C GLY A 20 5.51 -1.19 -0.62
N GLU A 21 5.35 -2.48 -0.86
CA GLU A 21 5.29 -3.05 -2.20
C GLU A 21 3.84 -3.22 -2.67
N VAL A 22 3.56 -2.92 -3.93
CA VAL A 22 2.24 -3.08 -4.52
C VAL A 22 1.96 -4.57 -4.81
N ILE A 23 1.02 -5.14 -4.07
CA ILE A 23 0.58 -6.55 -4.21
C ILE A 23 -0.41 -6.69 -5.36
N GLU A 24 -1.36 -5.76 -5.46
CA GLU A 24 -2.50 -5.84 -6.36
C GLU A 24 -2.92 -4.44 -6.79
N ILE A 25 -3.38 -4.30 -8.04
CA ILE A 25 -3.88 -3.05 -8.59
C ILE A 25 -5.28 -3.29 -9.14
N ASP A 26 -6.21 -2.51 -8.65
CA ASP A 26 -7.57 -2.38 -9.18
C ASP A 26 -7.60 -1.15 -10.10
N ARG A 27 -7.39 -1.39 -11.40
CA ARG A 27 -7.35 -0.33 -12.43
C ARG A 27 -8.71 0.35 -12.63
N PRO A 28 -9.85 -0.37 -12.70
CA PRO A 28 -11.17 0.27 -12.81
C PRO A 28 -11.45 1.31 -11.73
N ASN A 29 -11.11 1.00 -10.48
CA ASN A 29 -11.37 1.90 -9.35
C ASN A 29 -10.19 2.80 -8.99
N ASN A 30 -9.10 2.78 -9.75
CA ASN A 30 -7.86 3.53 -9.47
C ASN A 30 -7.29 3.30 -8.07
N ARG A 31 -7.28 2.05 -7.62
CA ARG A 31 -6.79 1.66 -6.30
C ARG A 31 -5.67 0.64 -6.37
N ALA A 32 -4.82 0.62 -5.35
CA ALA A 32 -3.75 -0.36 -5.19
C ALA A 32 -3.73 -0.89 -3.76
N LYS A 33 -3.50 -2.19 -3.61
CA LYS A 33 -3.24 -2.84 -2.34
C LYS A 33 -1.73 -2.88 -2.13
N VAL A 34 -1.28 -2.29 -1.03
CA VAL A 34 0.14 -2.18 -0.68
C VAL A 34 0.39 -3.01 0.57
N LYS A 35 1.51 -3.74 0.59
CA LYS A 35 1.91 -4.59 1.71
C LYS A 35 2.08 -3.77 2.99
N ASP A 36 1.59 -4.29 4.11
CA ASP A 36 1.69 -3.72 5.46
C ASP A 36 1.13 -2.28 5.61
N ILE A 37 0.34 -1.83 4.64
CA ILE A 37 -0.27 -0.51 4.59
C ILE A 37 -1.79 -0.65 4.57
N ASN A 38 -2.49 0.24 5.28
CA ASN A 38 -3.95 0.27 5.33
C ASN A 38 -4.57 -1.05 5.82
N ILE A 39 -4.03 -1.58 6.92
CA ILE A 39 -4.51 -2.81 7.55
C ILE A 39 -5.85 -2.53 8.23
N VAL A 40 -6.86 -3.32 7.84
CA VAL A 40 -8.21 -3.27 8.39
C VAL A 40 -8.51 -4.58 9.14
N LYS A 41 -9.22 -4.45 10.26
CA LYS A 41 -9.75 -5.60 11.00
C LYS A 41 -11.10 -5.98 10.42
N LYS A 42 -11.22 -7.17 9.87
CA LYS A 42 -12.49 -7.71 9.34
C LYS A 42 -12.97 -8.84 10.25
N HIS A 43 -14.21 -8.71 10.71
CA HIS A 43 -14.90 -9.80 11.39
C HIS A 43 -15.35 -10.81 10.34
N VAL A 44 -14.88 -12.04 10.45
CA VAL A 44 -15.22 -13.13 9.53
C VAL A 44 -16.03 -14.17 10.30
N LYS A 45 -17.24 -14.45 9.81
CA LYS A 45 -18.11 -15.49 10.35
C LYS A 45 -17.45 -16.86 10.15
N THR A 46 -17.60 -17.73 11.14
CA THR A 46 -17.07 -19.09 11.08
C THR A 46 -17.67 -19.85 9.90
N THR A 47 -16.83 -20.59 9.18
CA THR A 47 -17.23 -21.47 8.07
C THR A 47 -16.73 -22.87 8.39
N LYS A 48 -17.32 -23.94 7.83
CA LYS A 48 -16.90 -25.34 8.10
C LYS A 48 -15.39 -25.58 7.98
N GLU A 49 -14.71 -24.84 7.10
CA GLU A 49 -13.27 -25.00 6.84
C GLU A 49 -12.37 -24.04 7.64
N LYS A 50 -12.91 -22.95 8.20
CA LYS A 50 -12.12 -21.88 8.83
C LYS A 50 -12.77 -21.41 10.12
N LYS A 51 -12.00 -21.48 11.21
CA LYS A 51 -12.37 -20.86 12.49
C LYS A 51 -12.63 -19.37 12.26
N GLY A 52 -13.81 -18.91 12.68
CA GLY A 52 -14.16 -17.50 12.65
C GLY A 52 -13.27 -16.65 13.56
N GLY A 53 -13.32 -15.33 13.38
CA GLY A 53 -12.56 -14.41 14.22
C GLY A 53 -12.31 -13.05 13.57
N ILE A 54 -11.47 -12.25 14.24
CA ILE A 54 -11.01 -10.97 13.74
C ILE A 54 -9.76 -11.21 12.91
N VAL A 55 -9.87 -11.03 11.60
CA VAL A 55 -8.74 -11.18 10.66
C VAL A 55 -8.25 -9.78 10.29
N SER A 56 -6.95 -9.54 10.47
CA SER A 56 -6.28 -8.35 9.94
C SER A 56 -5.89 -8.60 8.50
N LYS A 57 -6.29 -7.70 7.58
CA LYS A 57 -5.95 -7.80 6.16
C LYS A 57 -5.64 -6.41 5.61
N GLU A 58 -4.72 -6.35 4.64
CA GLU A 58 -4.43 -5.12 3.89
C GLU A 58 -5.62 -4.74 3.00
N SER A 59 -5.92 -3.45 2.97
CA SER A 59 -6.98 -2.87 2.16
C SER A 59 -6.44 -1.94 1.09
N PHE A 60 -7.24 -1.73 0.06
CA PHE A 60 -6.88 -0.91 -1.08
C PHE A 60 -6.82 0.58 -0.72
N ILE A 61 -5.76 1.26 -1.17
CA ILE A 61 -5.56 2.71 -1.13
C ILE A 61 -5.74 3.30 -2.53
N HIS A 62 -6.18 4.56 -2.62
CA HIS A 62 -6.29 5.27 -3.89
C HIS A 62 -4.90 5.64 -4.46
N LEU A 63 -4.73 5.51 -5.78
CA LEU A 63 -3.44 5.74 -6.46
C LEU A 63 -2.89 7.17 -6.26
N SER A 64 -3.76 8.17 -6.10
CA SER A 64 -3.34 9.57 -5.85
C SER A 64 -2.57 9.75 -4.53
N ASN A 65 -2.78 8.86 -3.56
CA ASN A 65 -2.15 8.92 -2.25
C ASN A 65 -0.83 8.15 -2.21
N LEU A 66 -0.41 7.58 -3.34
CA LEU A 66 0.80 6.79 -3.50
C LEU A 66 1.80 7.50 -4.41
N LYS A 67 3.07 7.40 -4.07
CA LYS A 67 4.17 7.88 -4.88
C LYS A 67 5.12 6.74 -5.20
N LEU A 68 5.46 6.59 -6.47
CA LEU A 68 6.47 5.61 -6.90
C LEU A 68 7.83 5.98 -6.31
N ILE A 69 8.49 5.02 -5.68
CA ILE A 69 9.88 5.14 -5.24
C ILE A 69 10.73 4.41 -6.25
N ASP A 70 11.54 5.17 -6.97
CA ASP A 70 12.63 4.61 -7.76
C ASP A 70 13.91 4.72 -6.92
N GLU A 71 14.65 3.61 -6.76
CA GLU A 71 15.91 3.60 -6.02
C GLU A 71 16.94 4.55 -6.67
N LYS A 72 16.83 4.81 -7.97
CA LYS A 72 17.63 5.82 -8.68
C LYS A 72 17.31 7.26 -8.29
N ALA A 73 16.09 7.54 -7.82
CA ALA A 73 15.66 8.90 -7.51
C ALA A 73 16.03 9.38 -6.09
N LYS A 74 16.34 8.46 -5.16
CA LYS A 74 16.80 8.84 -3.81
C LYS A 74 18.16 9.54 -3.84
N ALA A 75 19.01 9.27 -4.83
CA ALA A 75 20.29 9.96 -5.01
C ALA A 75 20.14 11.46 -5.33
N LYS A 76 19.08 11.88 -6.03
CA LYS A 76 18.93 13.27 -6.52
C LYS A 76 18.44 14.29 -5.49
N LYS A 77 18.07 13.88 -4.26
CA LYS A 77 17.45 14.78 -3.28
C LYS A 77 18.37 15.26 -2.16
N THR A 78 19.58 14.71 -2.06
CA THR A 78 20.51 15.07 -0.98
C THR A 78 21.41 16.25 -1.35
N GLU A 79 21.43 16.70 -2.61
CA GLU A 79 22.41 17.71 -3.08
C GLU A 79 21.93 19.18 -3.11
N VAL A 80 20.66 19.49 -2.79
CA VAL A 80 20.12 20.88 -2.91
C VAL A 80 19.90 21.57 -1.56
N LYS A 81 20.79 21.34 -0.59
CA LYS A 81 20.92 22.19 0.59
C LYS A 81 22.37 22.59 0.75
N LYS A 82 22.78 23.64 0.03
CA LYS A 82 23.97 24.42 0.29
C LYS A 82 23.57 25.88 0.36
#